data_AF-A0A832DAR1-F1
#
_entry.id   AF-A0A832DAR1-F1
#
_cell.length_a   1.000
_cell.length_b   1.000
_cell.length_c   1.000
_cell.angle_alpha   90.00
_cell.angle_beta   90.00
_cell.angle_gamma   90.00
#
_symmetry.space_group_name_H-M   'P 1'
#
loop_
_entity.id
_entity.type
_entity.pdbx_description
1 polymer ?
#
loop_
_entity_poly.entity_id
_entity_poly.type
_entity_poly.pdbx_seq_one_letter_code
_entity_poly.pdbx_strand_id
1 'polypeptide(L)'
;MLRKLSFPKGGSLRQRFDESEPTRVPNPKVVSLWRFVCLLLQGIKGWNQIAVFGLLINAYWFSSVASGHTILLAGTWRFALDPRDIGINERWFERVLPETVKLPGSLPAQGIGDDISTNTPWTVAL
;
A
#
# COMPACT_ATOMS: atom_id res chain seq x y z
N MET A 1 3.22 53.57 -49.06
CA MET A 1 3.64 54.89 -48.53
C MET A 1 4.25 54.68 -47.15
N LEU A 2 5.59 54.72 -47.04
CA LEU A 2 6.32 54.59 -45.77
C LEU A 2 6.56 55.98 -45.18
N ARG A 3 6.20 56.21 -43.92
CA ARG A 3 6.62 57.40 -43.17
C ARG A 3 7.38 56.98 -41.92
N LYS A 4 8.70 57.18 -41.94
CA LYS A 4 9.58 57.10 -40.77
C LYS A 4 9.14 58.17 -39.77
N LEU A 5 8.99 57.79 -38.50
CA LEU A 5 8.98 58.76 -37.40
C LEU A 5 10.29 58.63 -36.62
N SER A 6 11.05 59.71 -36.71
CA SER A 6 12.33 59.94 -36.04
C SER A 6 12.07 60.35 -34.58
N PHE A 7 12.87 59.83 -33.64
CA PHE A 7 12.86 60.30 -32.26
C PHE A 7 14.07 61.23 -32.02
N PRO A 8 13.86 62.45 -31.47
CA PRO A 8 14.95 63.34 -31.11
C PRO A 8 15.65 62.89 -29.82
N LYS A 9 16.98 63.03 -29.79
CA LYS A 9 17.82 62.80 -28.61
C LYS A 9 17.87 64.06 -27.73
N GLY A 10 17.71 63.87 -26.42
CA GLY A 10 18.28 64.75 -25.39
C GLY A 10 17.39 65.89 -24.90
N GLY A 11 16.93 65.80 -23.66
CA GLY A 11 16.31 66.90 -22.91
C GLY A 11 16.28 66.57 -21.42
N SER A 12 17.21 67.15 -20.68
CA SER A 12 17.28 67.11 -19.21
C SER A 12 16.06 67.83 -18.62
N LEU A 13 15.26 67.12 -17.81
CA LEU A 13 14.20 67.72 -17.03
C LEU A 13 14.42 67.40 -15.55
N ARG A 14 15.10 68.34 -14.88
CA ARG A 14 15.03 68.56 -13.44
C ARG A 14 13.56 68.77 -13.08
N GLN A 15 12.87 67.68 -12.75
CA GLN A 15 11.47 67.74 -12.32
C GLN A 15 11.40 68.22 -10.87
N ARG A 16 10.79 69.40 -10.76
CA ARG A 16 10.18 70.00 -9.59
C ARG A 16 9.34 68.95 -8.85
N PHE A 17 9.77 68.55 -7.66
CA PHE A 17 8.95 67.75 -6.75
C PHE A 17 7.87 68.67 -6.18
N ASP A 18 6.62 68.38 -6.51
CA ASP A 18 5.43 69.00 -5.94
C ASP A 18 5.04 68.20 -4.70
N GLU A 19 5.11 68.84 -3.54
CA GLU A 19 4.96 68.23 -2.21
C GLU A 19 3.48 68.21 -1.78
N SER A 20 2.61 67.69 -2.65
CA SER A 20 1.15 67.71 -2.45
C SER A 20 0.45 66.37 -2.70
N GLU A 21 1.12 65.23 -2.43
CA GLU A 21 0.43 63.93 -2.41
C GLU A 21 -0.07 63.60 -0.98
N PRO A 22 -1.40 63.51 -0.74
CA PRO A 22 -1.90 63.15 0.58
C PRO A 22 -1.55 61.68 0.88
N THR A 23 -1.05 61.43 2.09
CA THR A 23 -0.69 60.08 2.55
C THR A 23 -1.89 59.13 2.41
N ARG A 24 -1.82 58.25 1.41
CA ARG A 24 -2.89 57.30 1.11
C ARG A 24 -2.97 56.25 2.21
N VAL A 25 -3.90 56.41 3.15
CA VAL A 25 -4.13 55.45 4.23
C VAL A 25 -4.52 54.10 3.61
N PRO A 26 -3.81 52.99 3.91
CA PRO A 26 -4.07 51.71 3.26
C PRO A 26 -5.49 51.21 3.52
N ASN A 27 -6.16 50.70 2.49
CA ASN A 27 -7.51 50.14 2.62
C ASN A 27 -7.50 48.91 3.55
N PRO A 28 -8.29 48.90 4.64
CA PRO A 28 -8.25 47.85 5.66
C PRO A 28 -8.61 46.46 5.11
N LYS A 29 -9.43 46.38 4.05
CA LYS A 29 -9.75 45.11 3.38
C LYS A 29 -8.53 44.53 2.67
N VAL A 30 -7.69 45.38 2.09
CA VAL A 30 -6.46 44.97 1.38
C VAL A 30 -5.38 44.56 2.38
N VAL A 31 -5.26 45.25 3.52
CA VAL A 31 -4.32 44.88 4.59
C VAL A 31 -4.72 43.54 5.23
N SER A 32 -6.02 43.30 5.43
CA SER A 32 -6.52 42.02 5.96
C SER A 32 -6.29 40.87 4.97
N LEU A 33 -6.49 41.11 3.67
CA LEU A 33 -6.23 40.12 2.62
C LEU A 33 -4.73 39.77 2.55
N TRP A 34 -3.85 40.77 2.62
CA TRP A 34 -2.40 40.55 2.69
C TRP A 34 -1.98 39.82 3.96
N ARG A 35 -2.61 40.09 5.11
CA ARG A 35 -2.38 39.33 6.35
C ARG A 35 -2.85 37.88 6.20
N PHE A 36 -3.98 37.61 5.56
CA PHE A 36 -4.45 36.25 5.28
C PHE A 36 -3.56 35.50 4.30
N VAL A 37 -3.08 36.16 3.23
CA VAL A 37 -2.10 35.59 2.29
C VAL A 37 -0.79 35.28 3.00
N CYS A 38 -0.29 36.19 3.85
CA CYS A 38 0.89 35.92 4.69
C CYS A 38 0.64 34.78 5.70
N LEU A 39 -0.56 34.64 6.27
CA LEU A 39 -0.90 33.53 7.17
C LEU A 39 -1.00 32.19 6.44
N LEU A 40 -1.51 32.18 5.20
CA LEU A 40 -1.53 31.00 4.32
C LEU A 40 -0.11 30.61 3.85
N LEU A 41 0.76 31.59 3.60
CA LEU A 41 2.18 31.36 3.32
C LEU A 41 3.00 31.01 4.57
N GLN A 42 2.57 31.42 5.76
CA GLN A 42 3.14 31.03 7.06
C GLN A 42 2.59 29.68 7.58
N GLY A 43 1.80 28.98 6.77
CA GLY A 43 1.25 27.65 7.06
C GLY A 43 2.24 26.49 6.93
N ILE A 44 3.51 26.75 6.59
CA ILE A 44 4.59 25.74 6.63
C ILE A 44 5.28 25.83 8.00
N LYS A 45 4.49 25.82 9.07
CA LYS A 45 4.97 25.89 10.45
C LYS A 45 5.36 24.49 10.92
N GLY A 46 6.40 23.93 10.30
CA GLY A 46 6.98 22.67 10.73
C GLY A 46 7.46 21.78 9.59
N TRP A 47 8.49 22.20 8.85
CA TRP A 47 9.30 21.21 8.11
C TRP A 47 9.80 20.09 9.03
N ASN A 48 10.04 20.38 10.31
CA ASN A 48 10.32 19.36 11.33
C ASN A 48 9.13 18.44 11.65
N GLN A 49 7.89 18.94 11.57
CA GLN A 49 6.70 18.12 11.81
C GLN A 49 6.43 17.22 10.60
N ILE A 50 6.56 17.72 9.36
CA ILE A 50 6.41 16.91 8.14
C ILE A 50 7.53 15.86 8.04
N ALA A 51 8.77 16.19 8.44
CA ALA A 51 9.87 15.24 8.49
C ALA A 51 9.64 14.13 9.53
N VAL A 52 9.16 14.47 10.74
CA VAL A 52 8.82 13.50 11.79
C VAL A 52 7.63 12.63 11.38
N PHE A 53 6.56 13.21 10.84
CA PHE A 53 5.41 12.45 10.33
C PHE A 53 5.81 11.55 9.16
N GLY A 54 6.64 12.02 8.24
CA GLY A 54 7.18 11.21 7.16
C GLY A 54 8.04 10.04 7.65
N LEU A 55 8.85 10.26 8.69
CA LEU A 55 9.71 9.23 9.30
C LEU A 55 8.90 8.21 10.11
N LEU A 56 7.87 8.65 10.83
CA LEU A 56 6.94 7.77 11.55
C LEU A 56 6.04 6.96 10.59
N ILE A 57 5.61 7.56 9.48
CA ILE A 57 4.88 6.86 8.42
C ILE A 57 5.79 5.83 7.74
N ASN A 58 7.04 6.17 7.41
CA ASN A 58 8.00 5.21 6.82
C ASN A 58 8.30 4.04 7.77
N ALA A 59 8.43 4.30 9.07
CA ALA A 59 8.58 3.28 10.10
C ALA A 59 7.32 2.40 10.26
N TYR A 60 6.12 2.96 10.03
CA TYR A 60 4.85 2.23 10.07
C TYR A 60 4.61 1.36 8.82
N TRP A 61 5.11 1.79 7.66
CA TRP A 61 5.06 0.99 6.42
C TRP A 61 6.16 -0.08 6.32
N PHE A 62 7.11 -0.12 7.25
CA PHE A 62 8.03 -1.26 7.40
C PHE A 62 7.30 -2.43 8.04
N SER A 63 6.27 -2.91 7.34
CA SER A 63 5.45 -4.04 7.75
C SER A 63 6.25 -5.33 7.70
N SER A 64 5.88 -6.22 8.62
CA SER A 64 6.52 -7.46 8.99
C SER A 64 6.92 -8.33 7.78
N VAL A 65 8.20 -8.68 7.69
CA VAL A 65 8.62 -9.87 6.93
C VAL A 65 7.94 -11.07 7.58
N ALA A 66 6.86 -11.56 6.97
CA ALA A 66 6.28 -12.84 7.34
C ALA A 66 7.30 -13.92 6.97
N SER A 67 8.09 -14.35 7.96
CA SER A 67 8.92 -15.54 7.83
C SER A 67 7.98 -16.73 7.70
N GLY A 68 7.75 -17.18 6.47
CA GLY A 68 6.95 -18.37 6.20
C GLY A 68 7.52 -19.55 6.98
N HIS A 69 6.79 -20.00 7.99
CA HIS A 69 7.19 -21.17 8.75
C HIS A 69 6.88 -22.40 7.91
N THR A 70 7.91 -23.06 7.39
CA THR A 70 7.78 -24.38 6.79
C THR A 70 7.75 -25.41 7.90
N ILE A 71 6.68 -26.21 7.96
CA ILE A 71 6.57 -27.33 8.89
C ILE A 71 6.62 -28.61 8.07
N LEU A 72 7.46 -29.55 8.50
CA LEU A 72 7.51 -30.88 7.90
C LEU A 72 6.26 -31.68 8.33
N LEU A 73 5.52 -32.19 7.36
CA LEU A 73 4.36 -33.08 7.57
C LEU A 73 4.77 -34.56 7.63
N ALA A 74 6.07 -34.87 7.53
CA ALA A 74 6.55 -36.24 7.62
C ALA A 74 6.33 -36.78 9.04
N GLY A 75 5.78 -37.99 9.15
CA GLY A 75 5.47 -38.59 10.45
C GLY A 75 4.34 -39.60 10.40
N THR A 76 3.84 -39.98 11.58
CA THR A 76 2.70 -40.87 11.73
C THR A 76 1.42 -40.04 11.87
N TRP A 77 0.49 -40.27 10.97
CA TRP A 77 -0.79 -39.57 10.91
C TRP A 77 -1.91 -40.52 11.21
N ARG A 78 -2.99 -39.99 11.76
CA ARG A 78 -4.20 -40.76 12.01
C ARG A 78 -5.08 -40.71 10.79
N PHE A 79 -5.70 -41.83 10.44
CA PHE A 79 -6.53 -41.91 9.25
C PHE A 79 -7.66 -42.93 9.42
N ALA A 80 -8.60 -42.90 8.48
CA ALA A 80 -9.60 -43.93 8.26
C ALA A 80 -9.93 -43.94 6.76
N LEU A 81 -10.16 -45.11 6.18
CA LEU A 81 -10.66 -45.21 4.81
C LEU A 81 -12.14 -44.82 4.75
N ASP A 82 -12.54 -44.07 3.73
CA ASP A 82 -13.93 -43.71 3.48
C ASP A 82 -14.45 -44.27 2.15
N PRO A 83 -14.66 -45.60 2.03
CA PRO A 83 -15.18 -46.19 0.79
C PRO A 83 -16.61 -45.77 0.45
N ARG A 84 -17.34 -45.15 1.39
CA ARG A 84 -18.75 -44.78 1.24
C ARG A 84 -18.97 -43.27 1.10
N ASP A 85 -17.90 -42.47 1.12
CA ASP A 85 -17.95 -41.01 1.03
C ASP A 85 -18.87 -40.37 2.09
N ILE A 86 -18.81 -40.86 3.33
CA ILE A 86 -19.65 -40.41 4.44
C ILE A 86 -18.90 -39.60 5.49
N GLY A 87 -17.57 -39.48 5.37
CA GLY A 87 -16.69 -38.92 6.39
C GLY A 87 -16.98 -37.46 6.74
N ILE A 88 -17.41 -36.66 5.75
CA ILE A 88 -17.84 -35.28 5.96
C ILE A 88 -19.18 -35.24 6.70
N ASN A 89 -20.17 -36.04 6.27
CA ASN A 89 -21.51 -36.08 6.87
C ASN A 89 -21.44 -36.53 8.35
N GLU A 90 -20.63 -37.54 8.63
CA GLU A 90 -20.39 -38.05 9.99
C GLU A 90 -19.34 -37.26 10.79
N ARG A 91 -18.81 -36.15 10.24
CA ARG A 91 -17.86 -35.25 10.92
C ARG A 91 -16.61 -35.96 11.47
N TRP A 92 -15.99 -36.82 10.68
CA TRP A 92 -14.84 -37.62 11.11
C TRP A 92 -13.65 -36.79 11.59
N PHE A 93 -13.52 -35.55 11.10
CA PHE A 93 -12.51 -34.58 11.50
C PHE A 93 -12.67 -34.08 12.96
N GLU A 94 -13.82 -34.29 13.59
CA GLU A 94 -14.06 -33.91 15.00
C GLU A 94 -13.73 -35.03 15.98
N ARG A 95 -13.38 -36.22 15.48
CA ARG A 95 -13.15 -37.41 16.30
C ARG A 95 -11.77 -38.01 16.13
N VAL A 96 -11.50 -38.92 17.04
CA VAL A 96 -10.30 -39.70 17.14
C VAL A 96 -10.37 -40.85 16.11
N LEU A 97 -9.70 -40.71 14.95
CA LEU A 97 -9.59 -41.77 13.94
C LEU A 97 -8.77 -42.99 14.43
N PRO A 98 -9.23 -44.23 14.17
CA PRO A 98 -8.69 -45.43 14.81
C PRO A 98 -7.33 -45.89 14.27
N GLU A 99 -7.02 -45.61 13.00
CA GLU A 99 -5.83 -46.15 12.33
C GLU A 99 -4.73 -45.10 12.17
N THR A 100 -3.53 -45.56 11.79
CA THR A 100 -2.39 -44.68 11.51
C THR A 100 -1.65 -45.05 10.24
N VAL A 101 -1.09 -44.03 9.56
CA VAL A 101 -0.33 -44.13 8.31
C VAL A 101 0.96 -43.33 8.42
N LYS A 102 2.02 -43.75 7.73
CA LYS A 102 3.26 -42.97 7.63
C LYS A 102 3.24 -42.08 6.40
N LEU A 103 3.61 -40.82 6.58
CA LEU A 103 3.85 -39.86 5.51
C LEU A 103 5.32 -39.43 5.51
N PRO A 104 5.92 -39.17 4.33
CA PRO A 104 5.38 -39.41 2.98
C PRO A 104 5.33 -40.90 2.60
N GLY A 105 4.46 -41.26 1.65
CA GLY A 105 4.27 -42.62 1.15
C GLY A 105 2.85 -42.81 0.60
N SER A 106 2.63 -43.81 -0.27
CA SER A 106 1.28 -44.18 -0.71
C SER A 106 0.64 -45.18 0.25
N LEU A 107 -0.69 -45.27 0.25
CA LEU A 107 -1.43 -46.27 1.06
C LEU A 107 -1.08 -47.72 0.62
N PRO A 108 -1.06 -48.06 -0.69
CA PRO A 108 -0.75 -49.42 -1.11
C PRO A 108 0.69 -49.85 -0.80
N ALA A 109 1.67 -48.93 -0.87
CA ALA A 109 3.05 -49.23 -0.48
C ALA A 109 3.20 -49.57 1.02
N GLN A 110 2.18 -49.24 1.81
CA GLN A 110 2.08 -49.56 3.23
C GLN A 110 1.12 -50.73 3.50
N GLY A 111 0.64 -51.43 2.46
CA GLY A 111 -0.27 -52.57 2.57
C GLY A 111 -1.70 -52.18 2.94
N ILE A 112 -2.12 -50.95 2.62
CA ILE A 112 -3.45 -50.42 2.95
C ILE A 112 -4.25 -50.21 1.65
N GLY A 113 -5.46 -50.75 1.62
CA GLY A 113 -6.39 -50.68 0.47
C GLY A 113 -6.49 -52.01 -0.28
N ASP A 114 -7.19 -51.97 -1.41
CA ASP A 114 -7.38 -53.14 -2.26
C ASP A 114 -6.13 -53.43 -3.12
N ASP A 115 -5.96 -54.70 -3.50
CA ASP A 115 -4.89 -55.11 -4.41
C ASP A 115 -5.02 -54.45 -5.78
N ILE A 116 -3.91 -53.91 -6.28
CA ILE A 116 -3.85 -53.29 -7.59
C ILE A 116 -3.74 -54.40 -8.64
N SER A 117 -4.69 -54.43 -9.58
CA SER A 117 -4.72 -55.36 -10.71
C SER A 117 -4.92 -54.62 -12.04
N THR A 118 -4.84 -55.34 -13.15
CA THR A 118 -5.14 -54.79 -14.48
C THR A 118 -6.58 -54.30 -14.64
N ASN A 119 -7.49 -54.77 -13.78
CA ASN A 119 -8.90 -54.36 -13.77
C ASN A 119 -9.16 -53.16 -12.84
N THR A 120 -8.15 -52.68 -12.10
CA THR A 120 -8.30 -51.51 -11.24
C THR A 120 -8.58 -50.28 -12.10
N PRO A 121 -9.66 -49.51 -11.83
CA PRO A 121 -9.94 -48.28 -12.56
C PRO A 121 -8.83 -47.27 -12.30
N TRP A 122 -8.04 -46.96 -13.34
CA TRP A 122 -6.98 -45.97 -13.25
C TRP A 122 -7.57 -44.58 -13.46
N THR A 123 -7.48 -43.72 -12.44
CA THR A 123 -7.74 -42.29 -12.60
C THR A 123 -6.51 -41.62 -13.22
N VAL A 124 -6.63 -41.16 -14.47
CA VAL A 124 -5.62 -40.31 -15.08
C VAL A 124 -5.85 -38.88 -14.56
N ALA A 125 -4.89 -38.33 -13.82
CA ALA A 125 -4.84 -36.89 -13.57
C ALA A 125 -4.22 -36.22 -14.81
N LEU A 126 -5.03 -35.45 -15.55
CA LEU A 126 -4.59 -34.57 -16.63
C LEU A 126 -4.24 -33.19 -16.07
#